data_AF-A0A350QPA9-F1
#
_entry.id   AF-A0A350QPA9-F1
#
_cell.length_a   1.000
_cell.length_b   1.000
_cell.length_c   1.000
_cell.angle_alpha   90.00
_cell.angle_beta   90.00
_cell.angle_gamma   90.00
#
_symmetry.space_group_name_H-M   'P 1'
#
loop_
_entity.id
_entity.type
_entity.pdbx_description
1 polymer ?
#
loop_
_entity_poly.entity_id
_entity_poly.type
_entity_poly.pdbx_seq_one_letter_code
_entity_poly.pdbx_strand_id
1 'polypeptide(L)' 'GPSMLRSAAKNHDFVTVVTNASQYDLVIQQLRDNEGCTTKALRSELAAAAFSRTAEYDAAISSWMGHKSEALFPDVL' A
#
# COMPACT_ATOMS: atom_id res chain seq x y z
N GLY A 1 2.65 -8.40 5.53
CA GLY A 1 1.59 -8.98 4.66
C GLY A 1 0.48 -7.97 4.39
N PRO A 2 -0.46 -8.23 3.46
CA PRO A 2 -1.46 -7.25 3.00
C PRO A 2 -2.36 -6.67 4.10
N SER A 3 -2.75 -7.48 5.09
CA SER A 3 -3.56 -7.02 6.24
C SER A 3 -2.85 -5.92 7.05
N MET A 4 -1.60 -6.14 7.43
CA MET A 4 -0.80 -5.17 8.18
C MET A 4 -0.57 -3.88 7.39
N LEU A 5 -0.31 -4.01 6.08
CA LEU A 5 -0.14 -2.86 5.17
C LEU A 5 -1.40 -1.98 5.13
N ARG A 6 -2.57 -2.58 4.96
CA ARG A 6 -3.86 -1.85 4.94
C ARG A 6 -4.19 -1.24 6.30
N SER A 7 -3.88 -1.93 7.39
CA SER A 7 -4.10 -1.41 8.75
C SER A 7 -3.23 -0.17 9.02
N ALA A 8 -1.94 -0.23 8.70
CA ALA A 8 -1.01 0.89 8.86
C ALA A 8 -1.41 2.09 7.96
N ALA A 9 -1.75 1.82 6.70
CA ALA A 9 -2.21 2.85 5.76
C ALA A 9 -3.51 3.55 6.20
N LYS A 10 -4.47 2.79 6.75
CA LYS A 10 -5.70 3.36 7.33
C LYS A 10 -5.38 4.31 8.48
N ASN A 11 -4.37 3.99 9.29
CA ASN A 11 -3.98 4.76 10.47
C ASN A 11 -2.86 5.78 10.20
N HIS A 12 -2.75 6.28 8.97
CA HIS A 12 -1.65 7.16 8.54
C HIS A 12 -1.59 8.52 9.25
N ASP A 13 -2.64 8.92 9.98
CA ASP A 13 -2.54 10.08 10.86
C ASP A 13 -1.45 9.89 11.94
N PHE A 14 -1.16 8.63 12.32
CA PHE A 14 -0.24 8.29 13.41
C PHE A 14 0.88 7.32 13.01
N VAL A 15 0.69 6.54 11.94
CA VAL A 15 1.63 5.47 11.53
C VAL A 15 2.22 5.75 10.16
N THR A 16 3.53 5.62 10.02
CA THR A 16 4.21 5.68 8.71
C THR A 16 4.34 4.27 8.14
N VAL A 17 3.64 4.00 7.04
CA VAL A 17 3.74 2.73 6.30
C VAL A 17 4.76 2.86 5.18
N VAL A 18 5.56 1.82 4.94
CA VAL A 18 6.52 1.77 3.83
C VAL A 18 6.35 0.46 3.08
N THR A 19 6.26 0.52 1.75
CA THR A 19 5.92 -0.62 0.88
C THR A 19 6.97 -0.91 -0.19
N ASN A 20 7.85 0.05 -0.47
CA ASN A 20 8.94 -0.08 -1.43
C ASN A 20 10.26 0.43 -0.82
N ALA A 21 11.36 -0.24 -1.10
CA ALA A 21 12.70 0.17 -0.66
C ALA A 21 13.10 1.57 -1.18
N SER A 22 12.59 1.99 -2.34
CA SER A 22 12.84 3.34 -2.87
C SER A 22 12.28 4.46 -1.99
N GLN A 23 11.41 4.16 -1.02
CA GLN A 23 10.83 5.13 -0.10
C GLN A 23 11.71 5.37 1.14
N TYR A 24 12.72 4.53 1.39
CA TYR A 24 13.52 4.60 2.62
C TYR A 24 14.27 5.91 2.75
N ASP A 25 14.93 6.37 1.68
CA ASP A 25 15.72 7.60 1.72
C ASP A 25 14.85 8.82 2.06
N LEU A 26 13.65 8.90 1.48
CA LEU A 26 12.68 9.96 1.77
C LEU A 26 12.23 9.94 3.23
N VAL A 27 11.90 8.77 3.77
CA VAL A 27 11.45 8.62 5.16
C VAL A 27 12.59 8.95 6.13
N ILE A 28 13.79 8.45 5.88
CA ILE A 28 14.98 8.74 6.71
C ILE A 28 15.27 10.24 6.71
N GLN A 29 15.21 10.89 5.55
CA GLN A 29 15.42 12.33 5.44
C GLN A 29 14.38 13.11 6.25
N GLN A 30 13.10 12.75 6.13
CA GLN A 30 12.03 13.36 6.93
C GLN A 30 12.24 13.19 8.44
N LEU A 31 12.66 12.02 8.89
CA LEU A 31 12.97 11.79 10.30
C LEU A 31 14.14 12.67 10.78
N ARG A 32 15.18 12.85 9.96
CA ARG A 32 16.32 13.71 10.31
C ARG A 32 15.91 15.18 10.39
N ASP A 33 15.09 15.65 9.47
CA ASP A 33 14.72 17.06 9.36
C ASP A 33 13.63 17.48 10.35
N ASN A 34 12.84 16.53 10.88
CA ASN A 34 11.69 16.81 11.74
C ASN A 34 11.82 16.15 13.13
N GLU A 35 13.01 16.16 13.72
CA GLU A 35 13.24 15.67 15.10
C GLU A 35 12.72 14.24 15.35
N GLY A 36 12.96 13.34 14.41
CA GLY A 36 12.51 11.95 14.47
C GLY A 36 11.04 11.74 14.13
N CYS A 37 10.34 12.77 13.63
CA CYS A 37 8.96 12.68 13.19
C CYS A 37 8.83 12.65 11.67
N THR A 38 7.68 12.21 11.17
CA THR A 38 7.30 12.40 9.76
C THR A 38 6.18 13.42 9.68
N THR A 39 6.01 14.03 8.50
CA THR A 39 4.88 14.93 8.26
C THR A 39 3.60 14.15 7.92
N LYS A 40 2.44 14.76 8.20
CA LYS A 40 1.14 14.21 7.80
C LYS A 40 1.03 14.05 6.27
N ALA A 41 1.60 14.99 5.51
CA ALA A 41 1.61 14.95 4.06
C ALA A 41 2.31 13.68 3.55
N LEU A 42 3.53 13.40 4.04
CA LEU A 42 4.27 12.19 3.68
C LEU A 42 3.48 10.92 4.04
N ARG A 43 2.93 10.85 5.25
CA ARG A 43 2.19 9.66 5.68
C ARG A 43 0.96 9.40 4.81
N SER A 44 0.25 10.44 4.38
CA SER A 44 -0.89 10.32 3.46
C SER A 44 -0.47 9.77 2.10
N GLU A 45 0.63 10.28 1.53
CA GLU A 45 1.19 9.79 0.27
C GLU A 45 1.59 8.32 0.35
N LEU A 46 2.33 7.94 1.40
CA LEU A 46 2.75 6.56 1.62
C LEU A 46 1.57 5.62 1.86
N ALA A 47 0.51 6.09 2.52
CA ALA A 47 -0.72 5.33 2.70
C ALA A 47 -1.45 5.07 1.37
N ALA A 48 -1.52 6.07 0.49
CA ALA A 48 -2.07 5.90 -0.85
C ALA A 48 -1.26 4.85 -1.65
N ALA A 49 0.07 4.94 -1.60
CA ALA A 49 0.95 3.96 -2.23
C ALA A 49 0.75 2.55 -1.65
N ALA A 50 0.52 2.41 -0.35
CA ALA A 50 0.26 1.13 0.29
C ALA A 50 -1.05 0.49 -0.18
N PHE A 51 -2.14 1.26 -0.25
CA PHE A 51 -3.41 0.76 -0.77
C PHE A 51 -3.31 0.36 -2.24
N SER A 52 -2.66 1.19 -3.07
CA SER A 52 -2.38 0.88 -4.48
C SER A 52 -1.62 -0.43 -4.62
N ARG A 53 -0.54 -0.63 -3.84
CA ARG A 53 0.24 -1.87 -3.87
C ARG A 53 -0.59 -3.11 -3.50
N THR A 54 -1.48 -2.98 -2.51
CA THR A 54 -2.35 -4.11 -2.13
C THR A 54 -3.43 -4.39 -3.18
N ALA A 55 -3.95 -3.37 -3.84
CA ALA A 55 -4.91 -3.53 -4.93
C ALA A 55 -4.26 -4.21 -6.16
N GLU A 56 -3.04 -3.82 -6.52
CA GLU A 56 -2.26 -4.48 -7.57
C GLU A 56 -2.04 -5.97 -7.27
N TYR A 57 -1.70 -6.29 -6.01
CA TYR A 57 -1.48 -7.65 -5.57
C TYR A 57 -2.75 -8.51 -5.70
N ASP A 58 -3.89 -7.99 -5.23
CA ASP A 58 -5.18 -8.69 -5.33
C ASP A 58 -5.64 -8.83 -6.79
N ALA A 59 -5.41 -7.81 -7.63
CA ALA A 59 -5.71 -7.86 -9.07
C ALA A 59 -4.87 -8.92 -9.80
N ALA A 60 -3.57 -9.03 -9.47
CA ALA A 60 -2.70 -10.05 -10.04
C ALA A 60 -3.17 -11.47 -9.65
N ILE A 61 -3.60 -11.67 -8.40
CA ILE A 61 -4.18 -12.94 -7.95
C ILE A 61 -5.48 -13.25 -8.72
N SER A 62 -6.39 -12.27 -8.81
CA SER A 62 -7.67 -12.42 -9.51
C SER A 62 -7.46 -12.78 -10.98
N SER A 63 -6.53 -12.09 -11.67
CA SER A 63 -6.17 -12.41 -13.06
C SER A 63 -5.63 -13.83 -13.20
N TRP A 64 -4.70 -14.25 -12.32
CA TRP A 64 -4.15 -15.61 -12.36
C TRP A 64 -5.23 -16.68 -12.09
N MET A 65 -6.15 -16.43 -11.16
CA MET A 65 -7.28 -17.34 -10.89
C MET A 65 -8.27 -17.38 -12.06
N GLY A 66 -8.56 -16.23 -12.68
CA GLY A 66 -9.41 -16.12 -13.87
C GLY A 66 -8.83 -16.90 -15.05
N HIS A 67 -7.53 -16.85 -15.29
CA HIS A 67 -6.87 -17.67 -16.31
C HIS A 67 -6.94 -19.18 -16.04
N LYS A 68 -7.13 -19.59 -14.79
CA LYS A 68 -7.34 -21.01 -14.42
C LYS A 68 -8.80 -21.44 -14.44
N SER A 69 -9.74 -20.49 -14.48
CA SER A 69 -11.17 -20.74 -14.55
C SER A 69 -11.60 -20.70 -16.01
N GLU A 70 -12.09 -21.82 -16.54
CA GLU A 70 -12.60 -21.90 -17.92
C GLU A 70 -13.92 -21.09 -18.11
N ALA A 71 -14.53 -20.66 -17.00
CA ALA A 71 -15.65 -19.72 -16.99
C ALA A 71 -15.12 -18.29 -16.91
N LEU A 72 -15.26 -17.55 -18.02
CA LEU A 72 -14.65 -16.23 -18.22
C LEU A 72 -15.37 -15.08 -17.51
N PHE A 73 -16.63 -15.19 -17.11
CA PHE A 73 -17.35 -14.14 -16.36
C PHE A 73 -18.53 -14.75 -15.56
N PRO A 74 -18.93 -14.17 -14.42
CA PRO A 74 -20.24 -14.46 -13.84
C PRO A 74 -21.33 -13.85 -14.75
N ASP A 75 -22.42 -14.58 -14.95
CA ASP A 75 -23.49 -14.22 -15.90
C ASP A 75 -24.24 -12.91 -15.59
N VAL A 76 -24.02 -12.29 -14.41
CA VAL A 76 -24.65 -11.01 -14.03
C VAL A 76 -23.91 -10.32 -12.88
N LEU A 77 -23.95 -8.97 -12.87
CA LEU A 77 -23.71 -8.09 -11.72
C LEU A 77 -24.99 -7.92 -10.90
#